data_AF-A0A1F4FGF2-F1
#
_entry.id   AF-A0A1F4FGF2-F1
#
_cell.length_a   1.000
_cell.length_b   1.000
_cell.length_c   1.000
_cell.angle_alpha   90.00
_cell.angle_beta   90.00
_cell.angle_gamma   90.00
#
_symmetry.space_group_name_H-M   'P 1'
#
loop_
_entity.id
_entity.type
_entity.pdbx_description
1 polymer ?
#
loop_
_entity_poly.entity_id
_entity_poly.type
_entity_poly.pdbx_seq_one_letter_code
_entity_poly.pdbx_strand_id
1 'polypeptide(L)'
;MRRREFLAAIGAMTLEVRYPAVEPRRGLSFPRDHGAHPEYRSEWWYLTGWLHTARSEPLGFQVTFFRARPPFDSANPSRQAPRQILLAHAALADPVFGRLRHDQRAARVALGLAGASEETTAVWLDDWRLALEGGRYRTRLAARDFSLELELEASDPPLEQGEAGYSRKGRRAGEASYYYSRPRLAARGAVDRGDGSEPVSGSAWLDHEWSSTLMAPEAAGWDWVGIELADGGALMAFRMRDRQGAAHYAGGTLLGAQGHRRVFAPGEIAFEPRRRWRSPRTGVEYPVAMRVTAGSESWELAPLMDDQELDARASTGTIYWEGAVRALQRGREAGRGYLELTGYWKPVRL
;
A
#
# COMPACT_ATOMS: atom_id res chain seq x y z
N MET A 1 -61.58 26.17 -11.02
CA MET A 1 -60.83 25.16 -11.78
C MET A 1 -59.35 25.24 -11.40
N ARG A 2 -58.77 24.08 -11.03
CA ARG A 2 -57.46 23.93 -10.40
C ARG A 2 -56.32 24.03 -11.42
N ARG A 3 -55.32 24.89 -11.19
CA ARG A 3 -53.99 24.84 -11.84
C ARG A 3 -53.00 24.17 -10.88
N ARG A 4 -53.17 22.87 -10.70
CA ARG A 4 -52.24 21.97 -10.01
C ARG A 4 -52.52 20.60 -10.58
N GLU A 5 -51.76 20.22 -11.60
CA GLU A 5 -51.54 18.85 -12.10
C GLU A 5 -50.84 18.94 -13.45
N PHE A 6 -49.51 19.07 -13.40
CA PHE A 6 -48.63 18.54 -14.44
C PHE A 6 -47.40 17.97 -13.73
N LEU A 7 -47.63 16.88 -13.00
CA LEU A 7 -46.61 15.93 -12.59
C LEU A 7 -46.66 14.80 -13.63
N ALA A 8 -45.59 14.60 -14.38
CA ALA A 8 -45.34 13.34 -15.05
C ALA A 8 -43.82 13.10 -15.13
N ALA A 9 -43.33 12.42 -14.10
CA ALA A 9 -42.23 11.46 -14.14
C ALA A 9 -40.99 11.83 -14.98
N ILE A 10 -40.05 12.54 -14.37
CA ILE A 10 -38.64 12.16 -14.52
C ILE A 10 -38.29 11.46 -13.22
N GLY A 11 -38.55 10.15 -13.18
CA GLY A 11 -37.87 9.32 -12.20
C GLY A 11 -36.39 9.51 -12.43
N ALA A 12 -35.69 10.11 -11.47
CA ALA A 12 -34.25 10.06 -11.42
C ALA A 12 -33.90 8.58 -11.24
N MET A 13 -33.73 7.85 -12.35
CA MET A 13 -32.97 6.62 -12.32
C MET A 13 -31.57 7.04 -11.91
N THR A 14 -31.27 6.96 -10.62
CA THR A 14 -29.90 6.93 -10.15
C THR A 14 -29.28 5.72 -10.82
N LEU A 15 -28.54 5.94 -11.90
CA LEU A 15 -27.69 4.92 -12.52
C LEU A 15 -26.70 4.48 -11.44
N GLU A 16 -26.98 3.34 -10.84
CA GLU A 16 -26.14 2.74 -9.82
C GLU A 16 -24.82 2.35 -10.50
N VAL A 17 -23.72 2.99 -10.09
CA VAL A 17 -22.40 2.70 -10.65
C VAL A 17 -22.02 1.27 -10.27
N ARG A 18 -21.96 0.39 -11.26
CA ARG A 18 -21.51 -0.99 -11.08
C ARG A 18 -19.99 -1.08 -11.26
N TYR A 19 -19.37 -1.85 -10.37
CA TYR A 19 -17.94 -2.17 -10.44
C TYR A 19 -17.77 -3.67 -10.72
N PRO A 20 -16.79 -4.09 -11.53
CA PRO A 20 -16.51 -5.51 -11.76
C PRO A 20 -16.14 -6.21 -10.45
N ALA A 21 -16.61 -7.44 -10.25
CA ALA A 21 -16.21 -8.24 -9.09
C ALA A 21 -14.77 -8.77 -9.27
N VAL A 22 -14.11 -9.08 -8.16
CA VAL A 22 -12.85 -9.83 -8.18
C VAL A 22 -13.19 -11.32 -8.20
N GLU A 23 -12.66 -12.04 -9.19
CA GLU A 23 -13.02 -13.44 -9.48
C GLU A 23 -11.81 -14.36 -9.33
N PRO A 24 -11.93 -15.52 -8.66
CA PRO A 24 -10.80 -16.41 -8.41
C PRO A 24 -10.07 -16.95 -9.64
N ARG A 25 -10.74 -17.02 -10.80
CA ARG A 25 -10.24 -17.73 -11.99
C ARG A 25 -9.71 -16.84 -13.11
N ARG A 26 -9.72 -15.51 -12.93
CA ARG A 26 -9.15 -14.58 -13.93
C ARG A 26 -7.64 -14.79 -14.07
N GLY A 27 -6.96 -15.04 -12.95
CA GLY A 27 -5.49 -15.04 -12.86
C GLY A 27 -4.89 -13.66 -13.15
N LEU A 28 -3.56 -13.57 -13.09
CA LEU A 28 -2.81 -12.41 -13.54
C LEU A 28 -2.15 -12.67 -14.91
N SER A 29 -2.04 -11.63 -15.73
CA SER A 29 -1.44 -11.68 -17.07
C SER A 29 -0.50 -10.51 -17.29
N PHE A 30 0.79 -10.82 -17.43
CA PHE A 30 1.83 -9.83 -17.69
C PHE A 30 2.20 -9.80 -19.19
N PRO A 31 2.43 -8.61 -19.79
CA PRO A 31 2.63 -7.32 -19.12
C PRO A 31 1.35 -6.53 -18.81
N ARG A 32 0.15 -6.95 -19.24
CA ARG A 32 -1.09 -6.17 -19.09
C ARG A 32 -1.37 -5.74 -17.64
N ASP A 33 -1.17 -6.64 -16.68
CA ASP A 33 -1.45 -6.36 -15.26
C ASP A 33 -0.33 -5.54 -14.57
N HIS A 34 0.71 -5.12 -15.29
CA HIS A 34 1.55 -4.01 -14.83
C HIS A 34 0.83 -2.67 -14.89
N GLY A 35 -0.07 -2.49 -15.86
CA GLY A 35 -0.88 -1.29 -16.03
C GLY A 35 -2.02 -1.17 -15.05
N ALA A 36 -2.65 0.00 -15.06
CA ALA A 36 -3.81 0.33 -14.24
C ALA A 36 -5.08 -0.42 -14.66
N HIS A 37 -6.00 -0.57 -13.72
CA HIS A 37 -7.28 -1.25 -13.90
C HIS A 37 -8.46 -0.30 -13.59
N PRO A 38 -8.71 0.73 -14.43
CA PRO A 38 -9.65 1.84 -14.17
C PRO A 38 -11.12 1.42 -13.97
N GLU A 39 -11.48 0.21 -14.39
CA GLU A 39 -12.80 -0.36 -14.22
C GLU A 39 -13.11 -0.70 -12.75
N TYR A 40 -12.09 -1.07 -11.97
CA TYR A 40 -12.21 -1.43 -10.55
C TYR A 40 -12.33 -0.20 -9.64
N ARG A 41 -12.99 -0.39 -8.50
CA ARG A 41 -13.26 0.70 -7.56
C ARG A 41 -12.00 1.30 -6.94
N SER A 42 -11.00 0.47 -6.65
CA SER A 42 -9.79 0.85 -5.94
C SER A 42 -8.56 0.20 -6.57
N GLU A 43 -7.44 0.92 -6.60
CA GLU A 43 -6.14 0.40 -7.02
C GLU A 43 -4.99 1.07 -6.25
N TRP A 44 -3.95 0.31 -5.93
CA TRP A 44 -2.84 0.70 -5.08
C TRP A 44 -1.51 0.40 -5.76
N TRP A 45 -0.58 1.36 -5.72
CA TRP A 45 0.84 1.16 -5.94
C TRP A 45 1.57 1.55 -4.66
N TYR A 46 2.10 0.57 -3.94
CA TYR A 46 2.73 0.78 -2.64
C TYR A 46 4.18 0.34 -2.68
N LEU A 47 5.09 1.31 -2.72
CA LEU A 47 6.52 1.08 -2.76
C LEU A 47 7.10 1.35 -1.36
N THR A 48 7.74 0.36 -0.76
CA THR A 48 8.43 0.49 0.53
C THR A 48 9.89 0.08 0.38
N GLY A 49 10.79 0.57 1.23
CA GLY A 49 12.16 0.12 1.14
C GLY A 49 13.12 0.67 2.17
N TRP A 50 14.30 0.07 2.18
CA TRP A 50 15.44 0.45 2.98
C TRP A 50 16.54 1.00 2.08
N LEU A 51 17.09 2.13 2.48
CA LEU A 51 18.21 2.78 1.81
C LEU A 51 19.38 2.94 2.79
N HIS A 52 20.57 3.06 2.21
CA HIS A 52 21.80 3.37 2.90
C HIS A 52 22.48 4.53 2.21
N THR A 53 22.86 5.54 3.00
CA THR A 53 23.70 6.66 2.53
C THR A 53 25.12 6.16 2.24
N ALA A 54 25.94 6.99 1.61
CA ALA A 54 27.37 6.71 1.44
C ALA A 54 28.12 6.45 2.77
N ARG A 55 27.59 6.95 3.89
CA ARG A 55 28.11 6.71 5.25
C ARG A 55 27.49 5.49 5.93
N SER A 56 26.74 4.67 5.19
CA SER A 56 26.03 3.49 5.68
C SER A 56 24.93 3.79 6.72
N GLU A 57 24.42 5.02 6.76
CA GLU A 57 23.29 5.38 7.63
C GLU A 57 22.00 4.77 7.06
N PRO A 58 21.18 4.07 7.86
CA PRO A 58 19.95 3.47 7.38
C PRO A 58 18.82 4.51 7.29
N LEU A 59 18.12 4.49 6.16
CA LEU A 59 16.88 5.23 5.94
C LEU A 59 15.78 4.24 5.55
N GLY A 60 14.57 4.47 6.02
CA GLY A 60 13.37 3.87 5.45
C GLY A 60 12.70 4.84 4.50
N PHE A 61 12.09 4.36 3.43
CA PHE A 61 11.14 5.17 2.66
C PHE A 61 9.88 4.39 2.29
N GLN A 62 8.79 5.13 2.06
CA GLN A 62 7.61 4.60 1.38
C GLN A 62 7.03 5.64 0.42
N VAL A 63 6.41 5.17 -0.67
CA VAL A 63 5.67 5.95 -1.66
C VAL A 63 4.40 5.19 -2.03
N THR A 64 3.25 5.77 -1.71
CA THR A 64 1.93 5.20 -2.01
C THR A 64 1.20 6.06 -3.02
N PHE A 65 0.66 5.43 -4.05
CA PHE A 65 -0.42 5.97 -4.87
C PHE A 65 -1.66 5.09 -4.69
N PHE A 66 -2.80 5.73 -4.42
CA PHE A 66 -4.09 5.07 -4.24
C PHE A 66 -5.13 5.74 -5.13
N ARG A 67 -5.70 4.97 -6.05
CA ARG A 67 -6.79 5.43 -6.91
C ARG A 67 -8.12 4.95 -6.36
N ALA A 68 -9.05 5.89 -6.18
CA ALA A 68 -10.44 5.61 -5.86
C ALA A 68 -11.37 6.06 -7.00
N ARG A 69 -12.35 5.22 -7.35
CA ARG A 69 -13.43 5.52 -8.28
C ARG A 69 -14.73 5.71 -7.48
N PRO A 70 -15.14 6.94 -7.14
CA PRO A 70 -16.36 7.16 -6.38
C PRO A 70 -17.61 6.75 -7.18
N PRO A 71 -18.74 6.46 -6.51
CA PRO A 71 -20.01 6.11 -7.17
C PRO A 71 -20.62 7.39 -7.76
N PHE A 72 -20.02 7.88 -8.83
CA PHE A 72 -20.39 9.12 -9.50
C PHE A 72 -21.01 8.82 -10.87
N ASP A 73 -22.03 9.58 -11.22
CA ASP A 73 -22.74 9.44 -12.50
C ASP A 73 -21.79 9.67 -13.69
N SER A 74 -21.54 8.61 -14.46
CA SER A 74 -20.69 8.63 -15.65
C SER A 74 -21.29 9.47 -16.79
N ALA A 75 -22.59 9.76 -16.76
CA ALA A 75 -23.27 10.59 -17.75
C ALA A 75 -22.96 12.09 -17.60
N ASN A 76 -22.37 12.53 -16.47
CA ASN A 76 -21.97 13.91 -16.29
C ASN A 76 -20.84 14.30 -17.28
N PRO A 77 -21.07 15.29 -18.17
CA PRO A 77 -20.11 15.64 -19.22
C PRO A 77 -18.94 16.50 -18.74
N SER A 78 -18.95 16.96 -17.48
CA SER A 78 -17.91 17.85 -16.96
C SER A 78 -16.53 17.17 -16.94
N ARG A 79 -15.53 17.84 -17.52
CA ARG A 79 -14.11 17.44 -17.43
C ARG A 79 -13.55 17.50 -16.02
N GLN A 80 -14.28 18.12 -15.09
CA GLN A 80 -13.91 18.27 -13.68
C GLN A 80 -14.68 17.30 -12.78
N ALA A 81 -15.57 16.48 -13.34
CA ALA A 81 -16.25 15.43 -12.60
C ALA A 81 -15.21 14.51 -11.94
N PRO A 82 -15.33 14.19 -10.64
CA PRO A 82 -14.38 13.34 -9.93
C PRO A 82 -14.59 11.87 -10.31
N ARG A 83 -14.44 11.52 -11.59
CA ARG A 83 -14.63 10.16 -12.11
C ARG A 83 -13.66 9.18 -11.47
N GLN A 84 -12.44 9.65 -11.22
CA GLN A 84 -11.43 8.99 -10.41
C GLN A 84 -10.68 10.05 -9.60
N ILE A 85 -10.25 9.67 -8.42
CA ILE A 85 -9.41 10.47 -7.52
C ILE A 85 -8.14 9.67 -7.30
N LEU A 86 -7.00 10.32 -7.50
CA LEU A 86 -5.70 9.78 -7.15
C LEU A 86 -5.21 10.48 -5.88
N LEU A 87 -4.86 9.67 -4.89
CA LEU A 87 -4.34 10.06 -3.59
C LEU A 87 -2.90 9.57 -3.54
N ALA A 88 -2.00 10.35 -2.96
CA ALA A 88 -0.62 9.93 -2.79
C ALA A 88 -0.08 10.39 -1.45
N HIS A 89 0.82 9.59 -0.86
CA HIS A 89 1.63 10.01 0.27
C HIS A 89 3.00 9.35 0.22
N ALA A 90 4.02 10.08 0.64
CA ALA A 90 5.39 9.60 0.71
C ALA A 90 5.98 9.95 2.06
N ALA A 91 6.89 9.11 2.55
CA ALA A 91 7.61 9.38 3.77
C ALA A 91 9.05 8.88 3.72
N LEU A 92 9.91 9.57 4.47
CA LEU A 92 11.29 9.20 4.75
C LEU A 92 11.46 9.05 6.27
N ALA A 93 11.82 7.83 6.68
CA ALA A 93 12.16 7.47 8.04
C ALA A 93 13.68 7.64 8.25
N ASP A 94 14.04 8.66 9.01
CA ASP A 94 15.42 9.00 9.35
C ASP A 94 15.58 8.97 10.88
N PRO A 95 16.31 7.98 11.44
CA PRO A 95 16.52 7.87 12.88
C PRO A 95 17.13 9.12 13.52
N VAL A 96 17.94 9.89 12.78
CA VAL A 96 18.55 11.14 13.29
C VAL A 96 17.50 12.23 13.42
N PHE A 97 16.53 12.28 12.51
CA PHE A 97 15.40 13.22 12.59
C PHE A 97 14.36 12.79 13.64
N GLY A 98 14.27 11.48 13.91
CA GLY A 98 13.49 10.91 15.01
C GLY A 98 11.98 10.88 14.79
N ARG A 99 11.50 11.23 13.60
CA ARG A 99 10.10 11.07 13.13
C ARG A 99 10.06 10.99 11.59
N LEU A 100 8.91 10.73 10.99
CA LEU A 100 8.81 10.82 9.52
C LEU A 100 8.94 12.26 9.02
N ARG A 101 9.74 12.46 7.97
CA ARG A 101 9.47 13.53 6.99
C ARG A 101 8.43 12.96 6.03
N HIS A 102 7.28 13.61 5.88
CA HIS A 102 6.22 13.08 5.03
C HIS A 102 5.44 14.19 4.33
N ASP A 103 4.84 13.82 3.20
CA ASP A 103 3.96 14.71 2.45
C ASP A 103 2.84 13.89 1.79
N GLN A 104 1.76 14.57 1.42
CA GLN A 104 0.55 13.93 0.88
C GLN A 104 -0.14 14.84 -0.14
N ARG A 105 -0.75 14.21 -1.14
CA ARG A 105 -1.43 14.90 -2.23
C ARG A 105 -2.73 14.19 -2.60
N ALA A 106 -3.65 14.94 -3.19
CA ALA A 106 -4.92 14.45 -3.69
C ALA A 106 -5.30 15.23 -4.94
N ALA A 107 -5.62 14.53 -6.02
CA ALA A 107 -6.03 15.14 -7.27
C ALA A 107 -7.13 14.32 -7.95
N ARG A 108 -8.02 15.00 -8.67
CA ARG A 108 -8.89 14.34 -9.64
C ARG A 108 -8.05 13.90 -10.82
N VAL A 109 -8.32 12.71 -11.35
CA VAL A 109 -7.73 12.26 -12.63
C VAL A 109 -8.37 13.07 -13.75
N ALA A 110 -7.82 14.24 -14.01
CA ALA A 110 -8.30 15.20 -15.00
C ALA A 110 -7.16 16.10 -15.47
N LEU A 111 -7.26 16.59 -16.71
CA LEU A 111 -6.35 17.60 -17.27
C LEU A 111 -4.85 17.19 -17.30
N GLY A 112 -4.54 15.89 -17.21
CA GLY A 112 -3.17 15.36 -17.23
C GLY A 112 -2.39 15.54 -15.92
N LEU A 113 -2.97 16.20 -14.91
CA LEU A 113 -2.30 16.46 -13.62
C LEU A 113 -2.16 15.22 -12.74
N ALA A 114 -3.01 14.21 -12.95
CA ALA A 114 -2.92 12.93 -12.28
C ALA A 114 -3.46 11.85 -13.21
N GLY A 115 -2.89 10.65 -13.10
CA GLY A 115 -3.31 9.52 -13.91
C GLY A 115 -2.48 8.27 -13.67
N ALA A 116 -2.90 7.19 -14.32
CA ALA A 116 -2.14 5.97 -14.42
C ALA A 116 -2.30 5.37 -15.82
N SER A 117 -1.22 4.82 -16.39
CA SER A 117 -1.26 4.14 -17.69
C SER A 117 -1.88 2.75 -17.56
N GLU A 118 -2.69 2.35 -18.53
CA GLU A 118 -3.24 0.99 -18.64
C GLU A 118 -2.25 0.01 -19.31
N GLU A 119 -1.16 0.50 -19.90
CA GLU A 119 -0.21 -0.32 -20.68
C GLU A 119 0.94 -0.88 -19.85
N THR A 120 1.36 -0.14 -18.83
CA THR A 120 2.49 -0.48 -17.94
C THR A 120 2.32 0.23 -16.61
N THR A 121 3.12 -0.12 -15.61
CA THR A 121 3.16 0.64 -14.36
C THR A 121 3.64 2.05 -14.68
N ALA A 122 2.76 3.03 -14.65
CA ALA A 122 3.10 4.44 -14.75
C ALA A 122 1.98 5.24 -14.09
N VAL A 123 2.17 5.62 -12.83
CA VAL A 123 1.23 6.41 -12.04
C VAL A 123 1.88 7.73 -11.66
N TRP A 124 1.13 8.83 -11.75
CA TRP A 124 1.64 10.16 -11.44
C TRP A 124 0.58 11.05 -10.81
N LEU A 125 1.06 11.97 -9.96
CA LEU A 125 0.27 13.05 -9.36
C LEU A 125 1.17 14.29 -9.30
N ASP A 126 0.92 15.22 -10.21
CA ASP A 126 1.75 16.40 -10.47
C ASP A 126 3.19 15.95 -10.80
N ASP A 127 4.20 16.40 -10.06
CA ASP A 127 5.60 16.00 -10.25
C ASP A 127 6.00 14.69 -9.53
N TRP A 128 5.07 14.02 -8.82
CA TRP A 128 5.32 12.70 -8.22
C TRP A 128 4.99 11.59 -9.20
N ARG A 129 5.89 10.62 -9.34
CA ARG A 129 5.73 9.54 -10.32
C ARG A 129 6.37 8.23 -9.87
N LEU A 130 5.72 7.12 -10.19
CA LEU A 130 6.29 5.78 -10.23
C LEU A 130 6.03 5.17 -11.61
N ALA A 131 7.09 4.73 -12.32
CA ALA A 131 6.95 4.16 -13.66
C ALA A 131 7.91 2.99 -13.92
N LEU A 132 7.48 2.00 -14.69
CA LEU A 132 8.28 0.90 -15.23
C LEU A 132 8.73 1.26 -16.65
N GLU A 133 10.01 1.62 -16.80
CA GLU A 133 10.63 2.08 -18.04
C GLU A 133 11.89 1.27 -18.32
N GLY A 134 12.01 0.69 -19.52
CA GLY A 134 13.21 -0.06 -19.91
C GLY A 134 13.54 -1.23 -18.97
N GLY A 135 12.53 -1.86 -18.36
CA GLY A 135 12.68 -2.98 -17.42
C GLY A 135 13.04 -2.56 -15.98
N ARG A 136 13.12 -1.26 -15.67
CA ARG A 136 13.41 -0.74 -14.33
C ARG A 136 12.25 0.11 -13.84
N TYR A 137 11.90 0.00 -12.57
CA TYR A 137 11.03 1.00 -11.98
C TYR A 137 11.83 2.26 -11.67
N ARG A 138 11.21 3.40 -11.87
CA ARG A 138 11.74 4.72 -11.55
C ARG A 138 10.72 5.45 -10.71
N THR A 139 11.14 5.93 -9.55
CA THR A 139 10.32 6.82 -8.72
C THR A 139 11.01 8.16 -8.59
N ARG A 140 10.23 9.22 -8.79
CA ARG A 140 10.67 10.60 -8.57
C ARG A 140 9.60 11.31 -7.76
N LEU A 141 10.00 11.94 -6.67
CA LEU A 141 9.11 12.75 -5.85
C LEU A 141 9.87 13.92 -5.23
N ALA A 142 9.25 15.10 -5.29
CA ALA A 142 9.67 16.28 -4.55
C ALA A 142 8.60 16.58 -3.50
N ALA A 143 8.85 16.15 -2.27
CA ALA A 143 8.03 16.50 -1.11
C ALA A 143 8.51 17.83 -0.52
N ARG A 144 7.74 18.41 0.40
CA ARG A 144 8.11 19.68 1.06
C ARG A 144 9.49 19.65 1.76
N ASP A 145 9.78 18.56 2.48
CA ASP A 145 10.96 18.47 3.35
C ASP A 145 12.00 17.44 2.87
N PHE A 146 11.76 16.78 1.75
CA PHE A 146 12.69 15.82 1.16
C PHE A 146 12.37 15.55 -0.31
N SER A 147 13.34 15.00 -1.05
CA SER A 147 13.09 14.42 -2.37
C SER A 147 13.70 13.03 -2.49
N LEU A 148 13.11 12.20 -3.35
CA LEU A 148 13.66 10.90 -3.72
C LEU A 148 13.66 10.78 -5.23
N GLU A 149 14.79 10.33 -5.77
CA GLU A 149 14.92 9.89 -7.16
C GLU A 149 15.62 8.54 -7.14
N LEU A 150 14.88 7.47 -7.43
CA LEU A 150 15.38 6.10 -7.34
C LEU A 150 15.08 5.33 -8.62
N GLU A 151 16.08 4.56 -9.06
CA GLU A 151 15.91 3.45 -9.99
C GLU A 151 15.89 2.14 -9.20
N LEU A 152 14.96 1.25 -9.56
CA LEU A 152 14.68 0.01 -8.87
C LEU A 152 14.68 -1.13 -9.88
N GLU A 153 15.60 -2.06 -9.73
CA GLU A 153 15.78 -3.19 -10.62
C GLU A 153 15.22 -4.46 -9.98
N ALA A 154 14.32 -5.14 -10.69
CA ALA A 154 13.82 -6.43 -10.23
C ALA A 154 14.72 -7.56 -10.72
N SER A 155 15.06 -8.49 -9.83
CA SER A 155 15.75 -9.74 -10.17
C SER A 155 14.80 -10.87 -10.56
N ASP A 156 13.55 -10.79 -10.11
CA ASP A 156 12.61 -11.91 -10.13
C ASP A 156 11.28 -11.54 -10.83
N PRO A 157 10.53 -12.55 -11.32
CA PRO A 157 9.17 -12.33 -11.81
C PRO A 157 8.24 -11.82 -10.68
N PRO A 158 7.08 -11.23 -11.04
CA PRO A 158 6.05 -10.88 -10.05
C PRO A 158 5.71 -12.05 -9.12
N LEU A 159 5.68 -11.78 -7.82
CA LEU A 159 5.17 -12.71 -6.82
C LEU A 159 3.66 -12.52 -6.73
N GLU A 160 2.88 -13.40 -7.36
CA GLU A 160 1.42 -13.35 -7.21
C GLU A 160 1.03 -13.77 -5.79
N GLN A 161 0.19 -12.94 -5.17
CA GLN A 161 -0.30 -13.14 -3.81
C GLN A 161 -1.56 -14.01 -3.81
N GLY A 162 -1.75 -14.80 -2.76
CA GLY A 162 -2.91 -15.69 -2.67
C GLY A 162 -2.91 -16.75 -3.77
N GLU A 163 -4.10 -17.15 -4.22
CA GLU A 163 -4.27 -18.19 -5.23
C GLU A 163 -4.18 -17.57 -6.63
N ALA A 164 -3.00 -17.66 -7.27
CA ALA A 164 -2.76 -17.12 -8.62
C ALA A 164 -3.09 -15.63 -8.77
N GLY A 165 -2.77 -14.83 -7.74
CA GLY A 165 -3.05 -13.40 -7.68
C GLY A 165 -4.43 -13.05 -7.12
N TYR A 166 -5.31 -14.02 -6.91
CA TYR A 166 -6.56 -13.81 -6.16
C TYR A 166 -6.28 -13.87 -4.65
N SER A 167 -6.22 -12.70 -4.02
CA SER A 167 -5.93 -12.56 -2.59
C SER A 167 -7.19 -12.21 -1.81
N ARG A 168 -7.70 -13.16 -1.03
CA ARG A 168 -8.84 -12.94 -0.14
C ARG A 168 -8.43 -12.08 1.05
N LYS A 169 -9.27 -11.11 1.40
CA LYS A 169 -9.10 -10.20 2.54
C LYS A 169 -10.28 -10.21 3.51
N GLY A 170 -11.23 -11.11 3.32
CA GLY A 170 -12.40 -11.25 4.17
C GLY A 170 -13.10 -12.60 4.04
N ARG A 171 -14.09 -12.82 4.90
CA ARG A 171 -14.80 -14.11 5.02
C ARG A 171 -15.82 -14.33 3.91
N ARG A 172 -16.42 -13.27 3.38
CA ARG A 172 -17.46 -13.34 2.33
C ARG A 172 -16.84 -13.59 0.96
N ALA A 173 -17.63 -14.19 0.08
CA ALA A 173 -17.28 -14.26 -1.33
C ALA A 173 -17.16 -12.83 -1.91
N GLY A 174 -16.12 -12.59 -2.70
CA GLY A 174 -15.84 -11.28 -3.29
C GLY A 174 -15.06 -10.30 -2.39
N GLU A 175 -14.83 -10.61 -1.10
CA GLU A 175 -13.88 -9.86 -0.26
C GLU A 175 -12.45 -10.27 -0.60
N ALA A 176 -12.01 -9.82 -1.77
CA ALA A 176 -10.73 -10.15 -2.34
C ALA A 176 -10.21 -9.00 -3.20
N SER A 177 -8.94 -9.09 -3.55
CA SER A 177 -8.25 -8.23 -4.49
C SER A 177 -7.47 -9.10 -5.48
N TYR A 178 -7.22 -8.56 -6.66
CA TYR A 178 -6.11 -9.04 -7.48
C TYR A 178 -4.84 -8.37 -6.98
N TYR A 179 -3.79 -9.16 -6.77
CA TYR A 179 -2.63 -8.70 -6.01
C TYR A 179 -1.36 -9.45 -6.42
N TYR A 180 -0.33 -8.71 -6.83
CA TYR A 180 1.04 -9.19 -6.87
C TYR A 180 2.03 -8.23 -6.20
N SER A 181 3.21 -8.76 -5.91
CA SER A 181 4.33 -7.99 -5.38
C SER A 181 5.57 -8.09 -6.26
N ARG A 182 6.48 -7.15 -6.10
CA ARG A 182 7.86 -7.19 -6.60
C ARG A 182 8.78 -7.05 -5.39
N PRO A 183 9.15 -8.17 -4.75
CA PRO A 183 10.12 -8.14 -3.67
C PRO A 183 11.54 -7.90 -4.21
N ARG A 184 12.47 -7.49 -3.35
CA ARG A 184 13.92 -7.44 -3.60
C ARG A 184 14.30 -6.58 -4.80
N LEU A 185 13.62 -5.45 -4.98
CA LEU A 185 14.00 -4.47 -5.98
C LEU A 185 15.31 -3.79 -5.55
N ALA A 186 16.41 -4.04 -6.26
CA ALA A 186 17.67 -3.38 -5.99
C ALA A 186 17.54 -1.88 -6.26
N ALA A 187 17.64 -1.07 -5.21
CA ALA A 187 17.42 0.37 -5.25
C ALA A 187 18.73 1.15 -5.33
N ARG A 188 18.79 2.14 -6.22
CA ARG A 188 19.92 3.07 -6.38
C ARG A 188 19.39 4.45 -6.75
N GLY A 189 20.04 5.50 -6.29
CA GLY A 189 19.66 6.86 -6.68
C GLY A 189 20.13 7.89 -5.68
N ALA A 190 19.27 8.87 -5.40
CA ALA A 190 19.58 9.95 -4.48
C ALA A 190 18.39 10.31 -3.59
N VAL A 191 18.72 10.84 -2.41
CA VAL A 191 17.79 11.49 -1.48
C VAL A 191 18.30 12.89 -1.20
N ASP A 192 17.40 13.85 -1.05
CA ASP A 192 17.72 15.18 -0.51
C ASP A 192 16.85 15.40 0.72
N ARG A 193 17.46 15.80 1.84
CA ARG A 193 16.77 16.06 3.13
C ARG A 193 16.79 17.55 3.51
N GLY A 194 17.06 18.42 2.54
CA GLY A 194 17.21 19.86 2.69
C GLY A 194 18.66 20.36 2.77
N ASP A 195 19.63 19.45 2.79
CA ASP A 195 21.07 19.71 2.87
C ASP A 195 21.83 19.37 1.57
N GLY A 196 21.09 19.03 0.52
CA GLY A 196 21.60 18.67 -0.80
C GLY A 196 21.43 17.19 -1.11
N SER A 197 21.52 16.86 -2.40
CA SER A 197 21.36 15.50 -2.90
C SER A 197 22.53 14.61 -2.47
N GLU A 198 22.22 13.52 -1.76
CA GLU A 198 23.18 12.48 -1.38
C GLU A 198 22.86 11.15 -2.09
N PRO A 199 23.88 10.41 -2.56
CA PRO A 199 23.67 9.12 -3.19
C PRO A 199 23.27 8.05 -2.17
N VAL A 200 22.36 7.18 -2.59
CA VAL A 200 21.83 6.07 -1.79
C VAL A 200 21.77 4.78 -2.57
N SER A 201 21.84 3.66 -1.84
CA SER A 201 21.57 2.32 -2.38
C SER A 201 20.84 1.47 -1.36
N GLY A 202 20.12 0.44 -1.80
CA GLY A 202 19.38 -0.43 -0.89
C GLY A 202 18.46 -1.39 -1.61
N SER A 203 17.33 -1.69 -0.98
CA SER A 203 16.33 -2.63 -1.50
C SER A 203 14.92 -2.13 -1.23
N ALA A 204 13.99 -2.49 -2.11
CA ALA A 204 12.61 -2.06 -2.06
C ALA A 204 11.63 -3.17 -2.46
N TRP A 205 10.40 -3.01 -2.01
CA TRP A 205 9.27 -3.86 -2.27
C TRP A 205 8.16 -3.03 -2.90
N LEU A 206 7.60 -3.49 -4.03
CA LEU A 206 6.40 -2.89 -4.63
C LEU A 206 5.22 -3.84 -4.52
N ASP A 207 4.12 -3.36 -3.97
CA ASP A 207 2.80 -3.98 -4.07
C ASP A 207 1.94 -3.27 -5.12
N HIS A 208 1.24 -4.07 -5.92
CA HIS A 208 0.21 -3.60 -6.84
C HIS A 208 -1.07 -4.40 -6.62
N GLU A 209 -2.11 -3.72 -6.14
CA GLU A 209 -3.37 -4.33 -5.70
C GLU A 209 -4.58 -3.57 -6.27
N TRP A 210 -5.56 -4.27 -6.86
CA TRP A 210 -6.84 -3.66 -7.26
C TRP A 210 -8.04 -4.51 -6.88
N SER A 211 -9.15 -3.83 -6.58
CA SER A 211 -10.40 -4.47 -6.18
C SER A 211 -11.62 -3.57 -6.35
N SER A 212 -12.81 -4.16 -6.29
CA SER A 212 -14.07 -3.41 -6.22
C SER A 212 -14.77 -3.50 -4.87
N THR A 213 -14.24 -4.33 -3.98
CA THR A 213 -14.78 -4.59 -2.66
C THR A 213 -13.98 -3.81 -1.64
N LEU A 214 -14.67 -2.93 -0.93
CA LEU A 214 -14.10 -2.20 0.20
C LEU A 214 -13.77 -3.14 1.35
N MET A 215 -13.10 -2.60 2.37
CA MET A 215 -12.87 -3.31 3.61
C MET A 215 -14.20 -3.78 4.23
N ALA A 216 -14.19 -4.99 4.81
CA ALA A 216 -15.33 -5.54 5.52
C ALA A 216 -15.84 -4.57 6.62
N PRO A 217 -17.15 -4.26 6.74
CA PRO A 217 -17.70 -3.37 7.76
C PRO A 217 -17.42 -3.79 9.22
N GLU A 218 -17.08 -5.06 9.44
CA GLU A 218 -16.66 -5.62 10.72
C GLU A 218 -15.22 -5.22 11.07
N ALA A 219 -14.38 -4.95 10.08
CA ALA A 219 -13.00 -4.56 10.26
C ALA A 219 -12.86 -3.06 10.60
N ALA A 220 -11.90 -2.75 11.47
CA ALA A 220 -11.50 -1.40 11.84
C ALA A 220 -10.25 -0.93 11.09
N GLY A 221 -9.41 -1.85 10.63
CA GLY A 221 -8.20 -1.55 9.87
C GLY A 221 -7.37 -2.80 9.70
N TRP A 222 -6.14 -2.65 9.22
CA TRP A 222 -5.24 -3.77 8.99
C TRP A 222 -3.85 -3.55 9.59
N ASP A 223 -3.20 -4.66 9.92
CA ASP A 223 -1.75 -4.71 10.08
C ASP A 223 -1.21 -5.47 8.87
N TRP A 224 -0.23 -4.92 8.17
CA TRP A 224 0.40 -5.53 7.01
C TRP A 224 1.92 -5.52 7.20
N VAL A 225 2.59 -6.58 6.73
CA VAL A 225 4.05 -6.64 6.67
C VAL A 225 4.51 -7.22 5.34
N GLY A 226 5.52 -6.60 4.75
CA GLY A 226 6.32 -7.14 3.65
C GLY A 226 7.77 -7.24 4.10
N ILE A 227 8.35 -8.44 4.09
CA ILE A 227 9.70 -8.74 4.57
C ILE A 227 10.50 -9.38 3.44
N GLU A 228 11.65 -8.78 3.13
CA GLU A 228 12.70 -9.39 2.34
C GLU A 228 13.60 -10.20 3.28
N LEU A 229 13.65 -11.51 3.06
CA LEU A 229 14.41 -12.42 3.91
C LEU A 229 15.87 -12.47 3.45
N ALA A 230 16.78 -12.57 4.41
CA ALA A 230 18.22 -12.56 4.18
C ALA A 230 18.72 -13.78 3.37
N ASP A 231 17.95 -14.86 3.32
CA ASP A 231 18.23 -16.05 2.51
C ASP A 231 17.77 -15.92 1.05
N GLY A 232 17.21 -14.77 0.66
CA GLY A 232 16.63 -14.52 -0.66
C GLY A 232 15.13 -14.81 -0.74
N GLY A 233 14.49 -15.22 0.35
CA GLY A 233 13.04 -15.35 0.43
C GLY A 233 12.29 -14.01 0.53
N ALA A 234 10.97 -14.09 0.60
CA ALA A 234 10.08 -12.95 0.78
C ALA A 234 8.79 -13.38 1.49
N LEU A 235 8.34 -12.60 2.47
CA LEU A 235 7.07 -12.80 3.17
C LEU A 235 6.20 -11.57 3.02
N MET A 236 4.98 -11.74 2.52
CA MET A 236 3.89 -10.79 2.74
C MET A 236 2.88 -11.42 3.68
N ALA A 237 2.49 -10.72 4.75
CA ALA A 237 1.44 -11.18 5.64
C ALA A 237 0.60 -10.00 6.12
N PHE A 238 -0.66 -10.24 6.40
CA PHE A 238 -1.55 -9.22 6.94
C PHE A 238 -2.63 -9.83 7.84
N ARG A 239 -3.24 -8.97 8.65
CA ARG A 239 -4.53 -9.24 9.28
C ARG A 239 -5.47 -8.05 9.15
N MET A 240 -6.74 -8.34 8.92
CA MET A 240 -7.85 -7.40 9.10
C MET A 240 -8.31 -7.51 10.55
N ARG A 241 -8.25 -6.41 11.30
CA ARG A 241 -8.65 -6.38 12.70
C ARG A 241 -10.10 -5.94 12.83
N ASP A 242 -10.88 -6.59 13.68
CA ASP A 242 -12.20 -6.09 14.07
C ASP A 242 -12.09 -4.88 15.03
N ARG A 243 -13.23 -4.35 15.47
CA ARG A 243 -13.29 -3.21 16.40
C ARG A 243 -12.77 -3.54 17.80
N GLN A 244 -12.66 -4.81 18.15
CA GLN A 244 -12.11 -5.31 19.41
C GLN A 244 -10.60 -5.59 19.30
N GLY A 245 -10.04 -5.49 18.09
CA GLY A 245 -8.62 -5.73 17.79
C GLY A 245 -8.29 -7.20 17.49
N ALA A 246 -9.28 -8.10 17.47
CA ALA A 246 -9.08 -9.49 17.08
C ALA A 246 -9.02 -9.63 15.55
N ALA A 247 -8.44 -10.73 15.06
CA ALA A 247 -8.35 -10.97 13.62
C ALA A 247 -9.73 -11.34 13.05
N HIS A 248 -10.33 -10.43 12.28
CA HIS A 248 -11.49 -10.73 11.45
C HIS A 248 -11.12 -11.69 10.33
N TYR A 249 -9.97 -11.41 9.68
CA TYR A 249 -9.36 -12.20 8.62
C TYR A 249 -7.84 -12.05 8.69
N ALA A 250 -7.10 -13.02 8.17
CA ALA A 250 -5.65 -12.92 7.99
C ALA A 250 -5.23 -13.72 6.75
N GLY A 251 -4.08 -13.38 6.19
CA GLY A 251 -3.56 -14.04 5.00
C GLY A 251 -2.10 -13.67 4.79
N GLY A 252 -1.45 -14.41 3.90
CA GLY A 252 -0.07 -14.14 3.54
C GLY A 252 0.47 -15.13 2.53
N THR A 253 1.61 -14.79 1.94
CA THR A 253 2.36 -15.63 1.02
C THR A 253 3.83 -15.58 1.39
N LEU A 254 4.45 -16.75 1.53
CA LEU A 254 5.89 -16.92 1.66
C LEU A 254 6.46 -17.45 0.35
N LEU A 255 7.46 -16.76 -0.17
CA LEU A 255 8.37 -17.27 -1.20
C LEU A 255 9.66 -17.67 -0.50
N GLY A 256 9.96 -18.96 -0.41
CA GLY A 256 11.22 -19.45 0.15
C GLY A 256 12.40 -19.21 -0.80
N ALA A 257 13.63 -19.28 -0.29
CA ALA A 257 14.87 -19.09 -1.06
C ALA A 257 14.99 -20.03 -2.28
N GLN A 258 14.36 -21.20 -2.24
CA GLN A 258 14.36 -22.18 -3.34
C GLN A 258 13.23 -21.95 -4.36
N GLY A 259 12.49 -20.83 -4.25
CA GLY A 259 11.37 -20.49 -5.14
C GLY A 259 10.05 -21.19 -4.79
N HIS A 260 9.99 -21.99 -3.73
CA HIS A 260 8.73 -22.58 -3.28
C HIS A 260 7.79 -21.50 -2.70
N ARG A 261 6.63 -21.33 -3.33
CA ARG A 261 5.58 -20.42 -2.87
C ARG A 261 4.58 -21.18 -1.99
N ARG A 262 4.33 -20.67 -0.78
CA ARG A 262 3.28 -21.12 0.13
C ARG A 262 2.31 -19.99 0.43
N VAL A 263 1.03 -20.23 0.22
CA VAL A 263 -0.07 -19.35 0.63
C VAL A 263 -0.61 -19.85 1.96
N PHE A 264 -0.81 -18.95 2.91
CA PHE A 264 -1.28 -19.30 4.26
C PHE A 264 -2.79 -19.12 4.41
N ALA A 265 -3.42 -20.07 5.10
CA ALA A 265 -4.79 -19.91 5.58
C ALA A 265 -4.85 -18.91 6.74
N PRO A 266 -6.03 -18.31 7.03
CA PRO A 266 -6.16 -17.31 8.10
C PRO A 266 -5.68 -17.75 9.48
N GLY A 267 -5.83 -19.04 9.81
CA GLY A 267 -5.38 -19.60 11.11
C GLY A 267 -3.88 -19.82 11.23
N GLU A 268 -3.12 -19.68 10.14
CA GLU A 268 -1.66 -19.87 10.12
C GLU A 268 -0.90 -18.55 10.25
N ILE A 269 -1.59 -17.42 10.23
CA ILE A 269 -1.01 -16.08 10.37
C ILE A 269 -1.41 -15.49 11.73
N ALA A 270 -0.41 -15.04 12.49
CA ALA A 270 -0.64 -14.35 13.75
C ALA A 270 0.25 -13.12 13.89
N PHE A 271 -0.31 -12.05 14.46
CA PHE A 271 0.36 -10.80 14.79
C PHE A 271 0.22 -10.57 16.29
N GLU A 272 1.31 -10.68 17.04
CA GLU A 272 1.32 -10.60 18.50
C GLU A 272 2.10 -9.36 18.96
N PRO A 273 1.43 -8.30 19.44
CA PRO A 273 2.10 -7.12 19.97
C PRO A 273 3.10 -7.47 21.09
N ARG A 274 4.31 -6.90 21.01
CA ARG A 274 5.36 -7.01 22.04
C ARG A 274 5.61 -5.70 22.77
N ARG A 275 5.58 -4.59 22.03
CA ARG A 275 5.75 -3.25 22.57
C ARG A 275 4.85 -2.28 21.84
N ARG A 276 4.27 -1.36 22.60
CA ARG A 276 3.43 -0.28 22.10
C ARG A 276 4.13 1.06 22.25
N TRP A 277 3.87 1.96 21.32
CA TRP A 277 4.27 3.36 21.37
C TRP A 277 3.04 4.23 21.18
N ARG A 278 2.99 5.35 21.91
CA ARG A 278 1.90 6.32 21.83
C ARG A 278 2.41 7.59 21.17
N SER A 279 1.75 8.00 20.09
CA SER A 279 2.08 9.24 19.38
C SER A 279 1.83 10.45 20.28
N PRO A 280 2.82 11.32 20.49
CA PRO A 280 2.62 12.58 21.22
C PRO A 280 1.79 13.59 20.40
N ARG A 281 1.66 13.42 19.08
CA ARG A 281 0.92 14.34 18.20
C ARG A 281 -0.57 14.04 18.13
N THR A 282 -0.92 12.76 18.11
CA THR A 282 -2.30 12.31 17.83
C THR A 282 -2.92 11.58 19.03
N GLY A 283 -2.11 11.17 19.99
CA GLY A 283 -2.51 10.32 21.12
C GLY A 283 -2.77 8.86 20.75
N VAL A 284 -2.61 8.47 19.48
CA VAL A 284 -2.85 7.12 18.99
C VAL A 284 -1.78 6.16 19.50
N GLU A 285 -2.16 4.94 19.87
CA GLU A 285 -1.25 3.91 20.36
C GLU A 285 -1.09 2.77 19.35
N TYR A 286 0.15 2.49 18.96
CA TYR A 286 0.52 1.54 17.92
C TYR A 286 1.37 0.40 18.51
N PRO A 287 1.14 -0.87 18.12
CA PRO A 287 2.03 -1.98 18.45
C PRO A 287 3.28 -1.99 17.55
N VAL A 288 4.17 -1.00 17.72
CA VAL A 288 5.33 -0.79 16.85
C VAL A 288 6.36 -1.92 16.85
N ALA A 289 6.34 -2.80 17.86
CA ALA A 289 7.11 -4.04 17.86
C ALA A 289 6.17 -5.23 18.10
N MET A 290 6.30 -6.28 17.31
CA MET A 290 5.40 -7.44 17.34
C MET A 290 6.08 -8.70 16.80
N ARG A 291 5.59 -9.87 17.24
CA ARG A 291 5.91 -11.14 16.59
C ARG A 291 4.91 -11.38 15.47
N VAL A 292 5.40 -11.66 14.27
CA VAL A 292 4.61 -12.20 13.16
C VAL A 292 4.93 -13.67 13.00
N THR A 293 3.91 -14.51 13.01
CA THR A 293 4.00 -15.96 12.79
C THR A 293 3.33 -16.29 11.47
N ALA A 294 3.98 -17.12 10.64
CA ALA A 294 3.43 -17.68 9.42
C ALA A 294 3.73 -19.18 9.35
N GLY A 295 2.71 -20.00 9.59
CA GLY A 295 2.86 -21.45 9.73
C GLY A 295 3.78 -21.80 10.91
N SER A 296 4.92 -22.45 10.63
CA SER A 296 5.92 -22.84 11.64
C SER A 296 7.02 -21.81 11.85
N GLU A 297 7.03 -20.72 11.08
CA GLU A 297 8.05 -19.69 11.14
C GLU A 297 7.54 -18.46 11.90
N SER A 298 8.45 -17.76 12.58
CA SER A 298 8.11 -16.55 13.32
C SER A 298 9.25 -15.54 13.28
N TRP A 299 8.92 -14.26 13.18
CA TRP A 299 9.85 -13.15 13.18
C TRP A 299 9.44 -12.13 14.24
N GLU A 300 10.40 -11.65 15.03
CA GLU A 300 10.21 -10.46 15.87
C GLU A 300 10.51 -9.23 15.04
N LEU A 301 9.52 -8.37 14.87
CA LEU A 301 9.66 -7.09 14.17
C LEU A 301 10.17 -6.03 15.14
N ALA A 302 11.33 -5.45 14.81
CA ALA A 302 11.93 -4.33 15.52
C ALA A 302 11.87 -3.07 14.63
N PRO A 303 11.18 -2.00 15.05
CA PRO A 303 11.07 -0.79 14.25
C PRO A 303 12.42 -0.06 14.16
N LEU A 304 12.70 0.55 13.00
CA LEU A 304 13.87 1.40 12.80
C LEU A 304 13.88 2.57 13.80
N MET A 305 12.72 3.17 14.01
CA MET A 305 12.42 4.11 15.09
C MET A 305 10.93 4.03 15.45
N ASP A 306 10.55 4.49 16.63
CA ASP A 306 9.17 4.39 17.12
C ASP A 306 8.20 5.31 16.36
N ASP A 307 8.62 6.54 16.11
CA ASP A 307 7.76 7.57 15.53
C ASP A 307 7.78 7.49 13.99
N GLN A 308 7.09 6.49 13.47
CA GLN A 308 6.85 6.32 12.03
C GLN A 308 5.37 6.57 11.67
N GLU A 309 4.70 7.46 12.41
CA GLU A 309 3.30 7.82 12.16
C GLU A 309 3.18 8.86 11.03
N LEU A 310 2.29 8.58 10.08
CA LEU A 310 1.95 9.43 8.95
C LEU A 310 0.48 9.87 9.05
N ASP A 311 0.28 11.16 9.30
CA ASP A 311 -1.06 11.75 9.32
C ASP A 311 -1.52 12.12 7.90
N ALA A 312 -2.35 11.27 7.30
CA ALA A 312 -2.88 11.43 5.95
C ALA A 312 -4.35 11.89 5.92
N ARG A 313 -4.83 12.55 7.00
CA ARG A 313 -6.25 12.94 7.11
C ARG A 313 -6.69 13.90 5.99
N ALA A 314 -5.77 14.64 5.39
CA ALA A 314 -6.06 15.58 4.32
C ALA A 314 -6.14 14.93 2.92
N SER A 315 -5.60 13.71 2.75
CA SER A 315 -5.67 12.95 1.49
C SER A 315 -6.58 11.72 1.60
N THR A 316 -6.11 10.65 2.24
CA THR A 316 -6.84 9.38 2.36
C THR A 316 -7.81 9.36 3.54
N GLY A 317 -7.80 10.39 4.38
CA GLY A 317 -8.78 10.54 5.46
C GLY A 317 -8.49 9.68 6.69
N THR A 318 -7.26 9.17 6.85
CA THR A 318 -6.84 8.34 7.99
C THR A 318 -5.43 8.70 8.47
N ILE A 319 -5.01 8.05 9.56
CA ILE A 319 -3.65 8.12 10.09
C ILE A 319 -3.05 6.71 10.00
N TYR A 320 -1.86 6.62 9.44
CA TYR A 320 -1.09 5.39 9.30
C TYR A 320 0.08 5.39 10.28
N TRP A 321 0.58 4.20 10.60
CA TRP A 321 1.98 4.04 10.98
C TRP A 321 2.66 3.25 9.87
N GLU A 322 3.66 3.86 9.25
CA GLU A 322 4.30 3.44 8.01
C GLU A 322 5.79 3.24 8.28
N GLY A 323 6.15 2.10 8.86
CA GLY A 323 7.45 1.97 9.48
C GLY A 323 8.34 0.90 8.90
N ALA A 324 9.57 1.30 8.60
CA ALA A 324 10.68 0.41 8.34
C ALA A 324 10.93 -0.47 9.60
N VAL A 325 10.96 -1.79 9.39
CA VAL A 325 11.20 -2.79 10.44
C VAL A 325 12.31 -3.76 10.05
N ARG A 326 13.09 -4.20 11.04
CA ARG A 326 13.97 -5.37 10.94
C ARG A 326 13.19 -6.59 11.40
N ALA A 327 13.37 -7.70 10.70
CA ALA A 327 12.80 -8.99 11.07
C ALA A 327 13.88 -9.83 11.75
N LEU A 328 13.65 -10.23 13.00
CA LEU A 328 14.62 -10.99 13.79
C LEU A 328 14.14 -12.43 14.00
N GLN A 329 15.04 -13.40 13.82
CA GLN A 329 14.84 -14.79 14.22
C GLN A 329 15.93 -15.18 15.22
N ARG A 330 15.51 -15.68 16.39
CA ARG A 330 16.44 -16.09 17.48
C ARG A 330 17.48 -14.99 17.80
N GLY A 331 17.02 -13.74 17.83
CA GLY A 331 17.86 -12.56 18.13
C GLY A 331 18.80 -12.10 17.01
N ARG A 332 18.79 -12.75 15.84
CA ARG A 332 19.59 -12.36 14.66
C ARG A 332 18.69 -11.77 13.58
N GLU A 333 19.20 -10.76 12.88
CA GLU A 333 18.51 -10.17 11.74
C GLU A 333 18.40 -11.21 10.62
N ALA A 334 17.15 -11.54 10.27
CA ALA A 334 16.79 -12.52 9.25
C ALA A 334 16.13 -11.85 8.04
N GLY A 335 15.93 -10.54 8.07
CA GLY A 335 15.34 -9.77 6.98
C GLY A 335 15.05 -8.33 7.37
N ARG A 336 14.59 -7.57 6.38
CA ARG A 336 14.12 -6.19 6.53
C ARG A 336 12.85 -5.99 5.74
N GLY A 337 12.06 -5.02 6.16
CA GLY A 337 10.75 -4.83 5.57
C GLY A 337 10.06 -3.57 6.05
N TYR A 338 8.77 -3.53 5.78
CA TYR A 338 7.87 -2.50 6.27
C TYR A 338 6.70 -3.12 7.01
N LEU A 339 6.24 -2.42 8.03
CA LEU A 339 5.03 -2.70 8.78
C LEU A 339 4.10 -1.49 8.63
N GLU A 340 2.92 -1.74 8.07
CA GLU A 340 1.85 -0.74 7.95
C GLU A 340 0.76 -1.05 8.97
N LEU A 341 0.35 -0.03 9.72
CA LEU A 341 -0.72 -0.11 10.71
C LEU A 341 -1.78 0.95 10.45
N THR A 342 -3.00 0.52 10.16
CA THR A 342 -4.13 1.42 9.92
C THR A 342 -5.24 1.16 10.90
N GLY A 343 -6.15 2.12 11.15
CA GLY A 343 -7.34 1.87 11.97
C GLY A 343 -7.14 1.98 13.49
N TYR A 344 -5.93 2.35 13.95
CA TYR A 344 -5.66 2.59 15.38
C TYR A 344 -6.17 3.95 15.88
N TRP A 345 -6.29 4.93 14.98
CA TRP A 345 -6.93 6.21 15.28
C TRP A 345 -8.46 6.09 15.32
N LYS A 346 -9.04 5.64 14.19
CA LYS A 346 -10.47 5.38 13.98
C LYS A 346 -10.60 4.28 12.94
N PRO A 347 -11.73 3.55 12.92
CA PRO A 347 -12.02 2.59 11.85
C PRO A 347 -11.85 3.21 10.45
N VAL A 348 -11.07 2.56 9.59
CA VAL A 348 -10.84 3.00 8.22
C VAL A 348 -12.15 2.93 7.42
N ARG A 349 -12.38 3.94 6.58
CA ARG A 349 -13.55 4.05 5.70
C ARG A 349 -13.08 4.33 4.27
N LEU A 350 -12.31 3.41 3.72
CA LEU A 350 -11.81 3.46 2.34
C LEU A 350 -12.67 2.59 1.44
#